data_AF-A0A1T4PHN0-F1
#
_entry.id   AF-A0A1T4PHN0-F1
#
_cell.length_a   1.000
_cell.length_b   1.000
_cell.length_c   1.000
_cell.angle_alpha   90.00
_cell.angle_beta   90.00
_cell.angle_gamma   90.00
#
_symmetry.space_group_name_H-M   'P 1'
#
loop_
_entity.id
_entity.type
_entity.pdbx_description
1 polymer ?
#
loop_
_entity_poly.entity_id
_entity_poly.type
_entity_poly.pdbx_seq_one_letter_code
_entity_poly.pdbx_strand_id
1 'polypeptide(L)'
;MDELVEHWTVLDDELELVAGKRGGTRLGFALPLKHYTRHGRFPRGRAEFPDEVVAFVARQMKVPAAEFDSYQWTGSTIEYHRTRIREHLGFRGCSAQDAEKLTA
;
A
#
# COMPACT_ATOMS: atom_id res chain seq x y z
N MET A 1 2.84 -3.75 17.36
CA MET A 1 3.91 -3.95 16.36
C MET A 1 3.63 -5.16 15.48
N ASP A 2 3.19 -6.29 16.04
CA ASP A 2 2.75 -7.46 15.26
C ASP A 2 1.71 -7.16 14.17
N GLU A 3 0.66 -6.41 14.49
CA GLU A 3 -0.38 -6.05 13.50
C GLU A 3 0.15 -5.19 12.34
N LEU A 4 1.24 -4.43 12.55
CA LEU A 4 1.86 -3.67 11.47
C LEU A 4 2.64 -4.58 10.52
N VAL A 5 3.37 -5.53 11.08
CA VAL A 5 4.13 -6.50 10.29
C VAL A 5 3.17 -7.43 9.55
N GLU A 6 2.08 -7.85 10.19
CA GLU A 6 1.09 -8.73 9.56
C GLU A 6 0.35 -8.06 8.39
N HIS A 7 -0.09 -6.81 8.56
CA HIS A 7 -0.98 -6.16 7.59
C HIS A 7 -0.32 -5.14 6.67
N TRP A 8 0.85 -4.62 7.02
CA TRP A 8 1.51 -3.52 6.30
C TRP A 8 2.89 -3.87 5.75
N THR A 9 3.29 -5.15 5.81
CA THR A 9 4.47 -5.65 5.12
C THR A 9 4.20 -5.74 3.62
N VAL A 10 4.99 -5.05 2.82
CA VAL A 10 4.88 -5.08 1.36
C VAL A 10 5.72 -6.23 0.81
N LEU A 11 5.08 -7.11 0.05
CA LEU A 11 5.72 -8.27 -0.58
C LEU A 11 6.48 -7.86 -1.84
N ASP A 12 7.37 -8.74 -2.29
CA ASP A 12 8.25 -8.48 -3.44
C ASP A 12 7.47 -8.18 -4.74
N ASP A 13 6.44 -8.97 -5.00
CA ASP A 13 5.52 -8.81 -6.14
C ASP A 13 4.75 -7.46 -6.10
N GLU A 14 4.46 -6.96 -4.89
CA GLU A 14 3.84 -5.64 -4.70
C GLU A 14 4.88 -4.52 -4.83
N LEU A 15 6.14 -4.79 -4.46
CA LEU A 15 7.26 -3.89 -4.72
C LEU A 15 7.44 -3.66 -6.22
N GLU A 16 7.23 -4.66 -7.07
CA GLU A 16 7.28 -4.49 -8.53
C GLU A 16 6.22 -3.49 -9.05
N LEU A 17 5.02 -3.48 -8.47
CA LEU A 17 3.95 -2.52 -8.84
C LEU A 17 4.34 -1.07 -8.51
N VAL A 18 5.16 -0.88 -7.48
CA VAL A 18 5.63 0.43 -7.02
C VAL A 18 7.07 0.74 -7.42
N ALA A 19 7.78 -0.20 -8.03
CA ALA A 19 9.16 -0.05 -8.47
C ALA A 19 9.29 1.11 -9.48
N GLY A 20 8.32 1.21 -10.41
CA GLY A 20 8.23 2.32 -11.37
C GLY A 20 7.81 3.68 -10.80
N LYS A 21 7.48 3.77 -9.51
CA LYS A 21 7.00 5.00 -8.86
C LYS A 21 8.11 5.64 -8.01
N ARG A 22 8.15 6.97 -7.97
CA ARG A 22 9.19 7.76 -7.28
C ARG A 22 8.60 8.58 -6.13
N GLY A 23 9.35 8.71 -5.04
CA GLY A 23 8.98 9.56 -3.89
C GLY A 23 7.60 9.26 -3.32
N GLY A 24 6.81 10.30 -3.05
CA GLY A 24 5.47 10.20 -2.44
C GLY A 24 4.48 9.33 -3.19
N THR A 25 4.62 9.18 -4.52
CA THR A 25 3.74 8.31 -5.32
C THR A 25 3.93 6.82 -5.01
N ARG A 26 5.10 6.44 -4.49
CA ARG A 26 5.38 5.06 -4.04
C ARG A 26 4.55 4.73 -2.80
N LEU A 27 4.54 5.65 -1.82
CA LEU A 27 3.71 5.53 -0.61
C LEU A 27 2.22 5.67 -0.92
N GLY A 28 1.87 6.60 -1.80
CA GLY A 28 0.52 6.81 -2.34
C GLY A 28 -0.04 5.67 -3.19
N PHE A 29 0.74 4.61 -3.43
CA PHE A 29 0.24 3.36 -4.02
C PHE A 29 0.25 2.22 -3.00
N ALA A 30 1.35 2.05 -2.27
CA ALA A 30 1.52 0.95 -1.31
C ALA A 30 0.50 1.00 -0.16
N LEU A 31 0.21 2.19 0.39
CA LEU A 31 -0.73 2.35 1.50
C LEU A 31 -2.19 2.06 1.07
N PRO A 32 -2.70 2.61 -0.05
CA PRO A 32 -4.01 2.22 -0.58
C PRO A 32 -4.12 0.74 -0.96
N LEU A 33 -3.05 0.12 -1.48
CA LEU A 33 -3.03 -1.31 -1.79
C LEU A 33 -3.27 -2.15 -0.52
N LYS A 34 -2.46 -1.94 0.53
CA LYS A 34 -2.60 -2.66 1.79
C LYS A 34 -3.94 -2.39 2.48
N HIS A 35 -4.40 -1.15 2.46
CA HIS A 35 -5.71 -0.80 2.99
C HIS A 35 -6.84 -1.54 2.25
N TYR A 36 -6.75 -1.64 0.92
CA TYR A 36 -7.75 -2.34 0.11
C TYR A 36 -7.73 -3.86 0.37
N THR A 37 -6.54 -4.48 0.47
CA THR A 37 -6.42 -5.91 0.80
C THR A 37 -7.02 -6.24 2.18
N ARG A 38 -6.82 -5.35 3.18
CA ARG A 38 -7.35 -5.55 4.53
C ARG A 38 -8.85 -5.27 4.66
N HIS A 39 -9.32 -4.16 4.09
CA HIS A 39 -10.68 -3.65 4.34
C HIS A 39 -11.64 -3.85 3.16
N GLY A 40 -11.16 -4.34 2.01
CA GLY A 40 -11.94 -4.46 0.77
C GLY A 40 -12.38 -3.12 0.16
N ARG A 41 -11.90 -1.99 0.70
CA ARG A 41 -12.27 -0.63 0.30
C ARG A 41 -11.06 0.27 0.18
N PHE A 42 -11.15 1.26 -0.71
CA PHE A 42 -10.12 2.29 -0.80
C PHE A 42 -10.20 3.26 0.38
N PRO A 43 -9.05 3.79 0.82
CA PRO A 43 -9.01 4.84 1.82
C PRO A 43 -9.67 6.12 1.29
N ARG A 44 -10.28 6.87 2.21
CA ARG A 44 -10.87 8.19 1.95
C ARG A 44 -9.83 9.30 1.86
N GLY A 45 -8.65 9.11 2.47
CA GLY A 45 -7.54 10.07 2.42
C GLY A 45 -6.43 9.74 3.42
N ARG A 46 -5.45 10.65 3.55
CA ARG A 46 -4.32 10.57 4.49
C ARG A 46 -4.73 10.29 5.94
N ALA A 47 -5.87 10.82 6.37
CA ALA A 47 -6.38 10.71 7.74
C ALA A 47 -6.75 9.26 8.15
N GLU A 48 -6.95 8.33 7.20
CA GLU A 48 -7.19 6.92 7.54
C GLU A 48 -5.88 6.16 7.87
N PHE A 49 -4.72 6.80 7.73
CA PHE A 49 -3.42 6.20 8.00
C PHE A 49 -2.75 6.85 9.22
N PRO A 50 -2.54 6.11 10.32
CA PRO A 50 -1.70 6.55 11.43
C PRO A 50 -0.26 6.80 10.96
N ASP A 51 0.42 7.78 11.53
CA ASP A 51 1.83 8.08 11.21
C ASP A 51 2.76 6.89 11.43
N GLU A 52 2.46 6.01 12.40
CA GLU A 52 3.22 4.78 12.62
C GLU A 52 3.18 3.85 11.41
N VAL A 53 1.99 3.70 10.80
CA VAL A 53 1.79 2.89 9.59
C VAL A 53 2.53 3.49 8.41
N VAL A 54 2.41 4.81 8.23
CA VAL A 54 3.12 5.53 7.16
C VAL A 54 4.62 5.38 7.33
N ALA A 55 5.15 5.55 8.54
CA ALA A 55 6.58 5.40 8.85
C ALA A 55 7.07 3.96 8.65
N PHE A 56 6.25 2.95 8.93
CA PHE A 56 6.58 1.55 8.69
C PHE A 56 6.70 1.23 7.20
N VAL A 57 5.72 1.63 6.39
CA VAL A 57 5.76 1.43 4.93
C VAL A 57 6.85 2.29 4.27
N ALA A 58 7.06 3.52 4.76
CA ALA A 58 8.14 4.42 4.34
C ALA A 58 9.53 3.78 4.48
N ARG A 59 9.79 3.13 5.61
CA ARG A 59 11.05 2.42 5.86
C ARG A 59 11.28 1.29 4.86
N GLN A 60 10.25 0.50 4.56
CA GLN A 60 10.34 -0.58 3.56
C GLN A 60 10.62 -0.02 2.15
N MET A 61 10.01 1.11 1.81
CA MET A 61 10.15 1.75 0.49
C MET A 61 11.42 2.59 0.33
N LYS A 62 12.17 2.81 1.42
CA LYS A 62 13.31 3.75 1.50
C LYS A 62 12.95 5.17 1.06
N VAL A 63 11.73 5.62 1.39
CA VAL A 63 11.21 6.96 1.09
C VAL A 63 10.86 7.66 2.40
N PRO A 64 11.14 8.95 2.58
CA PRO A 64 10.73 9.66 3.79
C PRO A 64 9.21 9.73 3.91
N ALA A 65 8.68 9.47 5.11
CA ALA A 65 7.24 9.48 5.38
C ALA A 65 6.55 10.83 5.05
N ALA A 66 7.29 11.94 5.13
CA ALA A 66 6.81 13.28 4.79
C ALA A 66 6.37 13.40 3.32
N GLU A 67 6.92 12.59 2.41
CA GLU A 67 6.51 12.56 1.00
C GLU A 67 5.09 12.02 0.81
N PHE A 68 4.54 11.32 1.80
CA PHE A 68 3.15 10.88 1.76
C PHE A 68 2.16 12.02 2.02
N ASP A 69 2.59 13.06 2.74
CA ASP A 69 1.74 14.20 3.07
C ASP A 69 1.45 15.07 1.84
N SER A 70 2.40 15.13 0.90
CA SER A 70 2.25 15.81 -0.38
C SER A 70 1.48 14.98 -1.43
N TYR A 71 1.10 13.75 -1.11
CA TYR A 71 0.39 12.88 -2.04
C TYR A 71 -1.05 13.37 -2.28
N GLN A 72 -1.41 13.50 -3.56
CA GLN A 72 -2.74 13.93 -3.95
C GLN A 72 -3.75 12.76 -3.88
N TRP A 73 -4.69 12.89 -2.94
CA TRP A 73 -5.80 11.95 -2.73
C TRP A 73 -7.00 12.17 -3.64
N THR A 74 -6.92 13.15 -4.52
CA THR A 74 -7.94 13.54 -5.49
C THR A 74 -7.31 13.70 -6.87
N GLY A 75 -8.09 13.47 -7.92
CA GLY A 75 -7.66 13.59 -9.31
C GLY A 75 -7.22 12.27 -9.96
N SER A 76 -6.74 12.38 -11.19
CA SER A 76 -6.53 11.23 -12.07
C SER A 76 -5.43 10.28 -11.59
N THR A 77 -4.47 10.74 -10.78
CA THR A 77 -3.37 9.90 -10.27
C THR A 77 -3.87 8.85 -9.28
N ILE A 78 -4.71 9.23 -8.31
CA ILE A 78 -5.29 8.27 -7.36
C ILE A 78 -6.29 7.35 -8.05
N GLU A 79 -7.02 7.83 -9.06
CA GLU A 79 -7.93 6.98 -9.86
C GLU A 79 -7.14 5.94 -10.65
N TYR A 80 -6.04 6.34 -11.30
CA TYR A 80 -5.12 5.42 -11.96
C TYR A 80 -4.55 4.38 -10.98
N HIS A 81 -4.15 4.80 -9.78
CA HIS A 81 -3.69 3.88 -8.73
C HIS A 81 -4.79 2.89 -8.33
N ARG A 82 -6.02 3.36 -8.11
CA ARG A 82 -7.16 2.51 -7.74
C ARG A 82 -7.47 1.48 -8.81
N THR A 83 -7.46 1.87 -10.08
CA THR A 83 -7.67 0.94 -11.21
C THR A 83 -6.56 -0.11 -11.22
N ARG A 84 -5.30 0.30 -11.17
CA ARG A 84 -4.16 -0.63 -11.22
C ARG A 84 -4.11 -1.58 -10.01
N ILE A 85 -4.53 -1.12 -8.83
CA ILE A 85 -4.70 -1.97 -7.63
C ILE A 85 -5.82 -2.99 -7.84
N ARG A 86 -6.98 -2.58 -8.37
CA ARG A 86 -8.07 -3.50 -8.70
C ARG A 86 -7.67 -4.52 -9.76
N GLU A 87 -6.94 -4.10 -10.79
CA GLU A 87 -6.43 -4.99 -11.83
C GLU A 87 -5.47 -6.02 -11.24
N HIS A 88 -4.52 -5.58 -10.40
CA HIS A 88 -3.58 -6.50 -9.75
C HIS A 88 -4.29 -7.48 -8.80
N LEU A 89 -5.21 -7.01 -7.96
CA LEU A 89 -5.94 -7.85 -7.00
C LEU A 89 -7.00 -8.74 -7.67
N GLY A 90 -7.61 -8.26 -8.76
CA GLY A 90 -8.53 -9.05 -9.59
C GLY A 90 -7.80 -10.12 -10.39
N PHE A 91 -6.56 -9.86 -10.81
CA PHE A 91 -5.67 -10.86 -11.40
C PHE A 91 -5.15 -11.85 -10.35
N ARG A 92 -4.92 -11.39 -9.11
CA ARG A 92 -4.65 -12.20 -7.91
C ARG A 92 -5.92 -12.76 -7.25
N GLY A 93 -7.03 -12.89 -7.99
CA GLY A 93 -8.19 -13.60 -7.48
C GLY A 93 -7.78 -14.98 -6.95
N CYS A 94 -7.78 -15.16 -5.63
CA CYS A 94 -7.48 -16.42 -4.93
C CYS A 94 -5.99 -16.80 -4.71
N SER A 95 -5.02 -15.88 -4.63
CA SER A 95 -3.71 -16.30 -4.07
C SER A 95 -3.80 -16.43 -2.55
N ALA A 96 -4.05 -17.65 -2.09
CA ALA A 96 -4.03 -18.14 -0.71
C ALA A 96 -2.66 -18.00 0.00
N GLN A 97 -1.95 -16.88 -0.20
CA GLN A 97 -0.58 -16.67 0.29
C GLN A 97 -0.47 -15.57 1.37
N ASP A 98 -1.50 -14.77 1.62
CA ASP A 98 -1.52 -13.91 2.81
C ASP A 98 -1.74 -14.73 4.11
N ALA A 99 -2.11 -16.01 4.01
CA ALA A 99 -2.33 -16.89 5.16
C ALA A 99 -1.11 -17.74 5.57
N GLU A 100 -0.06 -17.87 4.75
CA GLU A 100 1.09 -18.75 5.07
C GLU A 100 2.30 -18.03 5.70
N LYS A 101 2.26 -16.71 5.89
CA LYS A 101 3.31 -15.97 6.61
C LYS A 101 2.95 -15.64 8.06
N LEU A 102 2.16 -16.51 8.68
CA LEU A 102 1.79 -16.48 10.10
C LEU A 102 2.25 -17.75 10.85
N THR A 103 3.35 -18.37 10.41
CA THR A 103 3.99 -19.46 11.16
C THR A 103 5.48 -19.50 10.89
N ALA A 104 6.24 -18.77 11.71
CA ALA A 104 7.58 -19.13 12.18
C ALA A 104 7.98 -18.21 13.34
#